data_AF-A0A7W1JAC2-F1
#
_entry.id   AF-A0A7W1JAC2-F1
#
_cell.length_a   1.000
_cell.length_b   1.000
_cell.length_c   1.000
_cell.angle_alpha   90.00
_cell.angle_beta   90.00
_cell.angle_gamma   90.00
#
_symmetry.space_group_name_H-M   'P 1'
#
loop_
_entity.id
_entity.type
_entity.pdbx_description
1 polymer ?
#
loop_
_entity_poly.entity_id
_entity_poly.type
_entity_poly.pdbx_seq_one_letter_code
_entity_poly.pdbx_strand_id
1 'polypeptide(L)'
;LYTEDDAARALPKAVAAAARLCAIAAGVVVEEHVQDVQAANIAALVAGCDCAIDGTDNFQTRHLLNEACVRAQVPWVYGACVGAYGCSLAILPRETACLRCIQSELPAAGDSPTCDTVGIIPPAVQVVAGWQAVEALKILIGRRDQVRRELWASDLWAGTFQRLRTDAWRDPHCAVCGPDPTYPLLSARAEPAIVLCGRDAIQIRRTAPDLDALARQLGPRVEVANAYLLRWSDGALRATCFTDGRVIVQGTADAAVARAFCDRWLG
;
A
#
# COMPACT_ATOMS: atom_id res chain seq x y z
N LEU A 1 -15.54 -5.40 4.69
CA LEU A 1 -14.57 -5.98 5.65
C LEU A 1 -14.52 -5.24 6.98
N TYR A 2 -14.90 -3.96 7.03
CA TYR A 2 -14.76 -3.12 8.21
C TYR A 2 -16.12 -2.64 8.72
N THR A 3 -16.15 -2.21 9.98
CA THR A 3 -17.31 -1.62 10.67
C THR A 3 -16.90 -0.37 11.45
N GLU A 4 -17.88 0.39 11.95
CA GLU A 4 -17.64 1.57 12.78
C GLU A 4 -16.97 1.21 14.12
N ASP A 5 -17.22 0.03 14.67
CA ASP A 5 -16.56 -0.45 15.91
C ASP A 5 -15.04 -0.56 15.74
N ASP A 6 -14.59 -1.07 14.58
CA ASP A 6 -13.16 -1.19 14.28
C ASP A 6 -12.47 0.19 14.31
N ALA A 7 -13.18 1.23 13.83
CA ALA A 7 -12.70 2.61 13.84
C ALA A 7 -12.74 3.21 15.25
N ALA A 8 -13.81 3.00 16.00
CA ALA A 8 -13.96 3.47 17.38
C ALA A 8 -12.86 2.89 18.30
N ARG A 9 -12.45 1.65 18.05
CA ARG A 9 -11.38 0.96 18.78
C ARG A 9 -9.98 1.21 18.21
N ALA A 10 -9.89 1.96 17.11
CA ALA A 10 -8.66 2.24 16.37
C ALA A 10 -7.86 0.96 16.05
N LEU A 11 -8.55 -0.09 15.59
CA LEU A 11 -7.89 -1.32 15.19
C LEU A 11 -7.13 -1.13 13.87
N PRO A 12 -5.93 -1.72 13.72
CA PRO A 12 -5.27 -1.77 12.43
C PRO A 12 -6.15 -2.44 11.38
N LYS A 13 -6.14 -1.91 10.14
CA LYS A 13 -6.93 -2.46 9.03
C LYS A 13 -6.64 -3.94 8.79
N ALA A 14 -5.38 -4.36 8.88
CA ALA A 14 -5.00 -5.75 8.66
C ALA A 14 -5.63 -6.69 9.70
N VAL A 15 -5.63 -6.30 10.98
CA VAL A 15 -6.25 -7.06 12.09
C VAL A 15 -7.77 -7.14 11.92
N ALA A 16 -8.43 -6.01 11.65
CA ALA A 16 -9.88 -5.98 11.45
C ALA A 16 -10.32 -6.80 10.22
N ALA A 17 -9.57 -6.70 9.11
CA ALA A 17 -9.82 -7.49 7.90
C ALA A 17 -9.64 -8.99 8.16
N ALA A 18 -8.57 -9.40 8.85
CA ALA A 18 -8.31 -10.79 9.19
C ALA A 18 -9.45 -11.38 10.03
N ALA A 19 -9.86 -10.69 11.10
CA ALA A 19 -10.97 -11.11 11.94
C ALA A 19 -12.27 -11.31 11.13
N ARG A 20 -12.57 -10.39 10.21
CA ARG A 20 -13.77 -10.51 9.36
C ARG A 20 -13.66 -11.63 8.34
N LEU A 21 -12.50 -11.83 7.72
CA LEU A 21 -12.27 -12.90 6.75
C LEU A 21 -12.40 -14.29 7.41
N CYS A 22 -11.81 -14.48 8.58
CA CYS A 22 -11.93 -15.72 9.35
C CYS A 22 -13.39 -15.99 9.78
N ALA A 23 -14.17 -14.94 10.06
CA ALA A 23 -15.60 -15.08 10.33
C ALA A 23 -16.43 -15.49 9.10
N ILE A 24 -15.99 -15.12 7.89
CA ILE A 24 -16.63 -15.50 6.62
C ILE A 24 -16.26 -16.95 6.24
N ALA A 25 -14.99 -17.31 6.37
CA ALA A 25 -14.47 -18.61 5.97
C ALA A 25 -13.43 -19.12 6.98
N ALA A 26 -13.88 -19.92 7.95
CA ALA A 26 -13.05 -20.43 9.03
C ALA A 26 -11.90 -21.37 8.58
N GLY A 27 -11.95 -21.88 7.35
CA GLY A 27 -10.88 -22.70 6.76
C GLY A 27 -9.73 -21.91 6.16
N VAL A 28 -9.83 -20.57 6.09
CA VAL A 28 -8.77 -19.71 5.57
C VAL A 28 -7.80 -19.37 6.70
N VAL A 29 -6.51 -19.53 6.44
CA VAL A 29 -5.44 -18.99 7.28
C VAL A 29 -5.15 -17.58 6.80
N VAL A 30 -5.24 -16.60 7.70
CA VAL A 30 -4.90 -15.20 7.42
C VAL A 30 -3.72 -14.83 8.29
N GLU A 31 -2.65 -14.33 7.67
CA GLU A 31 -1.50 -13.74 8.35
C GLU A 31 -1.54 -12.23 8.12
N GLU A 32 -1.79 -11.48 9.18
CA GLU A 32 -1.78 -10.02 9.12
C GLU A 32 -0.40 -9.42 9.40
N HIS A 33 -0.04 -8.41 8.61
CA HIS A 33 1.16 -7.62 8.82
C HIS A 33 0.79 -6.16 9.08
N VAL A 34 0.90 -5.72 10.34
CA VAL A 34 0.68 -4.32 10.74
C VAL A 34 1.97 -3.52 10.57
N GLN A 35 2.37 -3.29 9.32
CA GLN A 35 3.57 -2.55 8.96
C GLN A 35 3.40 -1.87 7.60
N ASP A 36 4.12 -0.78 7.37
CA ASP A 36 4.22 -0.21 6.04
C ASP A 36 5.14 -1.04 5.16
N VAL A 37 4.79 -1.13 3.88
CA VAL A 37 5.63 -1.77 2.88
C VAL A 37 6.79 -0.83 2.51
N GLN A 38 8.01 -1.34 2.61
CA GLN A 38 9.26 -0.62 2.37
C GLN A 38 10.26 -1.52 1.65
N ALA A 39 11.29 -0.91 1.04
CA ALA A 39 12.34 -1.67 0.34
C ALA A 39 13.01 -2.71 1.25
N ALA A 40 13.14 -2.40 2.54
CA ALA A 40 13.75 -3.28 3.54
C ALA A 40 12.90 -4.52 3.90
N ASN A 41 11.57 -4.48 3.78
CA ASN A 41 10.70 -5.60 4.22
C ASN A 41 9.93 -6.29 3.08
N ILE A 42 9.73 -5.63 1.93
CA ILE A 42 8.86 -6.15 0.88
C ILE A 42 9.34 -7.48 0.30
N ALA A 43 10.67 -7.69 0.29
CA ALA A 43 11.25 -8.94 -0.17
C ALA A 43 10.79 -10.14 0.67
N ALA A 44 10.70 -9.96 1.99
CA ALA A 44 10.22 -11.00 2.90
C ALA A 44 8.70 -11.18 2.77
N LEU A 45 7.95 -10.09 2.61
CA LEU A 45 6.49 -10.12 2.44
C LEU A 45 6.03 -10.85 1.16
N VAL A 46 6.82 -10.75 0.09
CA VAL A 46 6.53 -11.41 -1.19
C VAL A 46 7.08 -12.84 -1.24
N ALA A 47 8.03 -13.19 -0.38
CA ALA A 47 8.65 -14.51 -0.38
C ALA A 47 7.64 -15.61 -0.07
N GLY A 48 7.56 -16.63 -0.94
CA GLY A 48 6.65 -17.76 -0.77
C GLY A 48 5.22 -17.52 -1.26
N CYS A 49 4.88 -16.32 -1.73
CA CYS A 49 3.57 -16.04 -2.32
C CYS A 49 3.45 -16.62 -3.74
N ASP A 50 2.33 -17.30 -4.03
CA ASP A 50 2.02 -17.77 -5.39
C ASP A 50 1.45 -16.66 -6.30
N CYS A 51 0.82 -15.66 -5.69
CA CYS A 51 0.24 -14.50 -6.37
C CYS A 51 0.15 -13.33 -5.39
N ALA A 52 0.43 -12.11 -5.86
CA ALA A 52 0.17 -10.87 -5.11
C ALA A 52 -0.96 -10.05 -5.74
N ILE A 53 -1.67 -9.26 -4.92
CA ILE A 53 -2.74 -8.36 -5.37
C ILE A 53 -2.44 -6.96 -4.85
N ASP A 54 -2.48 -5.98 -5.74
CA ASP A 54 -2.25 -4.58 -5.39
C ASP A 54 -3.52 -3.92 -4.84
N GLY A 55 -3.53 -3.66 -3.54
CA GLY A 55 -4.54 -2.86 -2.86
C GLY A 55 -4.05 -1.48 -2.45
N THR A 56 -2.97 -0.98 -3.06
CA THR A 56 -2.28 0.24 -2.63
C THR A 56 -2.76 1.48 -3.38
N ASP A 57 -2.62 2.64 -2.75
CA ASP A 57 -3.13 3.94 -3.22
C ASP A 57 -2.04 4.92 -3.68
N ASN A 58 -0.76 4.53 -3.62
CA ASN A 58 0.37 5.39 -3.96
C ASN A 58 1.34 4.73 -4.95
N PHE A 59 1.87 5.51 -5.89
CA PHE A 59 2.73 5.02 -6.97
C PHE A 59 4.03 4.38 -6.46
N GLN A 60 4.66 4.95 -5.43
CA GLN A 60 5.92 4.43 -4.91
C GLN A 60 5.79 2.98 -4.43
N THR A 61 4.75 2.68 -3.66
CA THR A 61 4.50 1.31 -3.16
C THR A 61 4.17 0.36 -4.31
N ARG A 62 3.40 0.80 -5.31
CA ARG A 62 3.09 0.01 -6.51
C ARG A 62 4.34 -0.38 -7.30
N HIS A 63 5.22 0.58 -7.54
CA HIS A 63 6.47 0.31 -8.25
C HIS A 63 7.44 -0.54 -7.42
N LEU A 64 7.44 -0.37 -6.10
CA LEU A 64 8.21 -1.22 -5.21
C LEU A 64 7.70 -2.68 -5.22
N LEU A 65 6.37 -2.87 -5.16
CA LEU A 65 5.72 -4.17 -5.31
C LEU A 65 6.06 -4.81 -6.67
N ASN A 66 6.02 -4.02 -7.74
CA ASN A 66 6.43 -4.48 -9.07
C ASN A 66 7.86 -5.03 -9.07
N GLU A 67 8.82 -4.29 -8.51
CA GLU A 67 10.21 -4.75 -8.43
C GLU A 67 10.35 -6.02 -7.58
N ALA A 68 9.69 -6.07 -6.42
CA ALA A 68 9.72 -7.23 -5.53
C ALA A 68 9.16 -8.48 -6.20
N CYS A 69 7.98 -8.38 -6.79
CA CYS A 69 7.30 -9.49 -7.49
C CYS A 69 8.08 -9.94 -8.73
N VAL A 70 8.57 -9.01 -9.56
CA VAL A 70 9.38 -9.36 -10.74
C VAL A 70 10.69 -10.04 -10.32
N ARG A 71 11.38 -9.55 -9.29
CA ARG A 71 12.60 -10.19 -8.78
C ARG A 71 12.32 -11.59 -8.22
N ALA A 72 11.25 -11.75 -7.45
CA ALA A 72 10.86 -13.02 -6.84
C ALA A 72 10.15 -14.00 -7.81
N GLN A 73 9.88 -13.58 -9.06
CA GLN A 73 9.10 -14.34 -10.04
C GLN A 73 7.68 -14.67 -9.58
N VAL A 74 7.10 -13.78 -8.77
CA VAL A 74 5.71 -13.88 -8.28
C VAL A 74 4.78 -13.13 -9.23
N PRO A 75 3.81 -13.80 -9.87
CA PRO A 75 2.73 -13.14 -10.59
C PRO A 75 1.97 -12.17 -9.68
N TRP A 76 1.54 -11.04 -10.21
CA TRP A 76 0.72 -10.12 -9.43
C TRP A 76 -0.30 -9.36 -10.27
N VAL A 77 -1.36 -8.89 -9.62
CA VAL A 77 -2.44 -8.17 -10.29
C VAL A 77 -2.52 -6.73 -9.79
N TYR A 78 -2.13 -5.82 -10.68
CA TYR A 78 -2.24 -4.39 -10.50
C TYR A 78 -3.71 -3.95 -10.50
N GLY A 79 -4.03 -3.00 -9.63
CA GLY A 79 -5.33 -2.36 -9.53
C GLY A 79 -5.17 -0.91 -9.08
N ALA A 80 -5.88 0.00 -9.74
CA ALA A 80 -5.92 1.39 -9.33
C ALA A 80 -7.29 1.99 -9.58
N CYS A 81 -7.67 2.97 -8.77
CA CYS A 81 -8.91 3.70 -8.89
C CYS A 81 -8.73 5.17 -8.47
N VAL A 82 -9.48 6.07 -9.10
CA VAL A 82 -9.59 7.49 -8.70
C VAL A 82 -10.92 8.05 -9.22
N GLY A 83 -11.69 8.74 -8.38
CA GLY A 83 -13.04 9.17 -8.72
C GLY A 83 -13.93 7.98 -9.11
N ALA A 84 -14.41 7.97 -10.35
CA ALA A 84 -15.16 6.87 -10.95
C ALA A 84 -14.34 6.00 -11.93
N TYR A 85 -13.05 6.32 -12.10
CA TYR A 85 -12.17 5.59 -12.99
C TYR A 85 -11.49 4.45 -12.24
N GLY A 86 -11.42 3.29 -12.88
CA GLY A 86 -10.73 2.11 -12.37
C GLY A 86 -9.97 1.38 -13.47
N CYS A 87 -8.82 0.81 -13.15
CA CYS A 87 -8.06 -0.03 -14.06
C CYS A 87 -7.41 -1.23 -13.38
N SER A 88 -7.15 -2.28 -14.16
CA SER A 88 -6.48 -3.49 -13.69
C SER A 88 -5.66 -4.16 -14.78
N LEU A 89 -4.53 -4.74 -14.39
CA LEU A 89 -3.63 -5.50 -15.26
C LEU A 89 -2.98 -6.65 -14.49
N ALA A 90 -2.96 -7.84 -15.08
CA ALA A 90 -2.15 -8.94 -14.57
C ALA A 90 -0.72 -8.86 -15.14
N ILE A 91 0.27 -8.98 -14.26
CA ILE A 91 1.68 -8.95 -14.61
C ILE A 91 2.27 -10.32 -14.28
N LEU A 92 2.72 -11.02 -15.31
CA LEU A 92 3.40 -12.31 -15.20
C LEU A 92 4.89 -12.11 -15.49
N PRO A 93 5.77 -12.19 -14.47
CA PRO A 93 7.20 -12.04 -14.66
C PRO A 93 7.74 -12.92 -15.81
N ARG A 94 8.62 -12.35 -16.64
CA ARG A 94 9.20 -12.94 -17.86
C ARG A 94 8.23 -13.19 -19.03
N GLU A 95 6.93 -13.13 -18.81
CA GLU A 95 5.91 -13.36 -19.85
C GLU A 95 5.30 -12.05 -20.37
N THR A 96 5.01 -11.09 -19.48
CA THR A 96 4.38 -9.80 -19.83
C THR A 96 5.33 -8.61 -19.61
N ALA A 97 4.92 -7.43 -20.10
CA ALA A 97 5.48 -6.17 -19.63
C ALA A 97 5.25 -6.04 -18.11
N CYS A 98 6.22 -5.45 -17.38
CA CYS A 98 6.05 -5.11 -15.97
C CYS A 98 5.49 -3.68 -15.82
N LEU A 99 5.12 -3.27 -14.61
CA LEU A 99 4.55 -1.93 -14.39
C LEU A 99 5.50 -0.81 -14.86
N ARG A 100 6.82 -0.96 -14.66
CA ARG A 100 7.82 0.03 -15.12
C ARG A 100 7.83 0.20 -16.65
N CYS A 101 7.49 -0.83 -17.41
CA CYS A 101 7.38 -0.72 -18.87
C CYS A 101 6.16 0.11 -19.30
N ILE A 102 5.12 0.13 -18.48
CA ILE A 102 3.83 0.77 -18.76
C ILE A 102 3.80 2.19 -18.22
N GLN A 103 4.42 2.37 -17.05
CA GLN A 103 4.57 3.63 -16.34
C GLN A 103 6.07 3.84 -16.12
N SER A 104 6.72 4.44 -17.11
CA SER A 104 8.18 4.63 -17.13
C SER A 104 8.64 5.51 -15.98
N GLU A 105 7.95 6.62 -15.73
CA GLU A 105 8.31 7.60 -14.70
C GLU A 105 7.35 7.56 -13.52
N LEU A 106 7.91 7.69 -12.30
CA LEU A 106 7.11 8.00 -11.13
C LEU A 106 6.69 9.47 -11.22
N PRO A 107 5.39 9.80 -11.13
CA PRO A 107 4.97 11.19 -11.01
C PRO A 107 5.66 11.83 -9.80
N ALA A 108 5.98 13.13 -9.87
CA ALA A 108 6.47 13.82 -8.69
C ALA A 108 5.40 13.81 -7.59
N ALA A 109 5.82 13.86 -6.33
CA ALA A 109 4.90 13.86 -5.21
C ALA A 109 3.93 15.05 -5.32
N GLY A 110 2.63 14.76 -5.47
CA GLY A 110 1.57 15.76 -5.62
C GLY A 110 1.07 15.99 -7.04
N ASP A 111 1.76 15.49 -8.07
CA ASP A 111 1.41 15.75 -9.49
C ASP A 111 0.27 14.88 -10.03
N SER A 112 -0.22 13.92 -9.25
CA SER A 112 -1.29 13.02 -9.65
C SER A 112 -2.46 13.06 -8.68
N PRO A 113 -3.72 13.07 -9.18
CA PRO A 113 -4.89 12.98 -8.32
C PRO A 113 -4.86 11.67 -7.52
N THR A 114 -5.20 11.75 -6.25
CA THR A 114 -5.24 10.61 -5.33
C THR A 114 -6.66 10.39 -4.84
N CYS A 115 -6.93 9.22 -4.25
CA CYS A 115 -8.21 8.95 -3.58
C CYS A 115 -8.50 10.01 -2.50
N ASP A 116 -7.47 10.54 -1.84
CA ASP A 116 -7.61 11.56 -0.79
C ASP A 116 -7.91 12.96 -1.35
N THR A 117 -7.51 13.28 -2.60
CA THR A 117 -7.73 14.62 -3.19
C THR A 117 -8.97 14.71 -4.07
N VAL A 118 -9.29 13.65 -4.82
CA VAL A 118 -10.43 13.62 -5.76
C VAL A 118 -11.61 12.82 -5.22
N GLY A 119 -11.38 11.98 -4.20
CA GLY A 119 -12.35 11.01 -3.74
C GLY A 119 -12.38 9.76 -4.64
N ILE A 120 -13.18 8.80 -4.23
CA ILE A 120 -13.39 7.54 -4.94
C ILE A 120 -14.79 7.00 -4.65
N ILE A 121 -15.50 6.57 -5.70
CA ILE A 121 -16.80 5.93 -5.51
C ILE A 121 -16.61 4.43 -5.23
N PRO A 122 -17.30 3.84 -4.24
CA PRO A 122 -17.16 2.42 -3.90
C PRO A 122 -17.36 1.44 -5.07
N PRO A 123 -18.29 1.66 -6.04
CA PRO A 123 -18.45 0.75 -7.18
C PRO A 123 -17.19 0.58 -8.03
N ALA A 124 -16.37 1.64 -8.19
CA ALA A 124 -15.13 1.54 -8.97
C ALA A 124 -14.14 0.56 -8.31
N VAL A 125 -14.02 0.64 -6.97
CA VAL A 125 -13.20 -0.29 -6.18
C VAL A 125 -13.70 -1.73 -6.33
N GLN A 126 -15.02 -1.94 -6.27
CA GLN A 126 -15.61 -3.27 -6.37
C GLN A 126 -15.36 -3.91 -7.74
N VAL A 127 -15.49 -3.14 -8.82
CA VAL A 127 -15.21 -3.61 -10.17
C VAL A 127 -13.74 -3.98 -10.34
N VAL A 128 -12.81 -3.11 -9.90
CA VAL A 128 -11.38 -3.39 -10.00
C VAL A 128 -10.98 -4.59 -9.13
N ALA A 129 -11.49 -4.69 -7.89
CA ALA A 129 -11.25 -5.83 -7.03
C ALA A 129 -11.77 -7.14 -7.66
N GLY A 130 -12.93 -7.11 -8.31
CA GLY A 130 -13.47 -8.25 -9.06
C GLY A 130 -12.57 -8.66 -10.23
N TRP A 131 -12.05 -7.69 -10.98
CA TRP A 131 -11.07 -7.95 -12.05
C TRP A 131 -9.75 -8.49 -11.52
N GLN A 132 -9.30 -8.04 -10.34
CA GLN A 132 -8.09 -8.57 -9.72
C GLN A 132 -8.31 -10.02 -9.25
N ALA A 133 -9.43 -10.29 -8.59
CA ALA A 133 -9.75 -11.60 -8.06
C ALA A 133 -9.84 -12.67 -9.16
N VAL A 134 -10.47 -12.36 -10.30
CA VAL A 134 -10.58 -13.35 -11.40
C VAL A 134 -9.22 -13.70 -12.02
N GLU A 135 -8.30 -12.74 -12.12
CA GLU A 135 -6.94 -13.03 -12.63
C GLU A 135 -6.11 -13.78 -11.60
N ALA A 136 -6.21 -13.44 -10.31
CA ALA A 136 -5.56 -14.18 -9.24
C ALA A 136 -6.04 -15.64 -9.20
N LEU A 137 -7.35 -15.89 -9.36
CA LEU A 137 -7.89 -17.25 -9.46
C LEU A 137 -7.26 -18.02 -10.61
N LYS A 138 -7.22 -17.45 -11.83
CA LYS A 138 -6.60 -18.08 -13.00
C LYS A 138 -5.13 -18.43 -12.76
N ILE A 139 -4.38 -17.53 -12.13
CA ILE A 139 -2.97 -17.75 -11.77
C ILE A 139 -2.86 -18.95 -10.82
N LEU A 140 -3.62 -18.95 -9.73
CA LEU A 140 -3.55 -19.96 -8.67
C LEU A 140 -3.99 -21.36 -9.14
N ILE A 141 -4.97 -21.45 -10.05
CA ILE A 141 -5.40 -22.74 -10.62
C ILE A 141 -4.54 -23.18 -11.83
N GLY A 142 -3.46 -22.48 -12.14
CA GLY A 142 -2.53 -22.84 -13.23
C GLY A 142 -3.03 -22.52 -14.64
N ARG A 143 -4.12 -21.76 -14.80
CA ARG A 143 -4.67 -21.34 -16.10
C ARG A 143 -4.00 -20.06 -16.62
N ARG A 144 -2.67 -20.08 -16.66
CA ARG A 144 -1.81 -18.94 -17.04
C ARG A 144 -2.05 -18.46 -18.47
N ASP A 145 -2.44 -19.36 -19.37
CA ASP A 145 -2.83 -19.08 -20.76
C ASP A 145 -4.11 -18.24 -20.86
N GLN A 146 -4.94 -18.24 -19.81
CA GLN A 146 -6.21 -17.51 -19.75
C GLN A 146 -6.09 -16.19 -18.98
N VAL A 147 -4.92 -15.93 -18.38
CA VAL A 147 -4.63 -14.67 -17.72
C VAL A 147 -4.56 -13.58 -18.77
N ARG A 148 -5.30 -12.50 -18.54
CA ARG A 148 -5.43 -11.38 -19.46
C ARG A 148 -4.07 -10.71 -19.74
N ARG A 149 -3.86 -10.30 -20.99
CA ARG A 149 -2.68 -9.53 -21.48
C ARG A 149 -3.03 -8.07 -21.83
N GLU A 150 -4.18 -7.63 -21.37
CA GLU A 150 -4.73 -6.30 -21.59
C GLU A 150 -4.81 -5.51 -20.28
N LEU A 151 -4.48 -4.22 -20.35
CA LEU A 151 -4.90 -3.26 -19.36
C LEU A 151 -6.39 -2.99 -19.58
N TRP A 152 -7.20 -3.34 -18.58
CA TRP A 152 -8.61 -2.97 -18.56
C TRP A 152 -8.78 -1.66 -17.82
N ALA A 153 -9.58 -0.77 -18.37
CA ALA A 153 -9.87 0.54 -17.83
C ALA A 153 -11.35 0.87 -18.02
N SER A 154 -11.96 1.54 -17.03
CA SER A 154 -13.34 1.98 -17.13
C SER A 154 -13.55 3.28 -16.37
N ASP A 155 -14.28 4.20 -16.97
CA ASP A 155 -15.00 5.25 -16.25
C ASP A 155 -16.42 4.74 -16.00
N LEU A 156 -16.72 4.38 -14.76
CA LEU A 156 -18.03 3.84 -14.38
C LEU A 156 -19.13 4.89 -14.42
N TRP A 157 -18.79 6.17 -14.28
CA TRP A 157 -19.76 7.25 -14.32
C TRP A 157 -20.22 7.52 -15.75
N ALA A 158 -19.26 7.54 -16.68
CA ALA A 158 -19.54 7.67 -18.11
C ALA A 158 -19.98 6.35 -18.77
N GLY A 159 -19.84 5.21 -18.07
CA GLY A 159 -20.16 3.88 -18.60
C GLY A 159 -19.20 3.42 -19.70
N THR A 160 -17.96 3.93 -19.72
CA THR A 160 -16.97 3.59 -20.76
C THR A 160 -16.10 2.42 -20.32
N PHE A 161 -15.66 1.61 -21.28
CA PHE A 161 -14.76 0.48 -21.03
C PHE A 161 -13.73 0.36 -22.16
N GLN A 162 -12.47 0.24 -21.78
CA GLN A 162 -11.33 0.18 -22.69
C GLN A 162 -10.46 -1.04 -22.37
N ARG A 163 -9.92 -1.64 -23.43
CA ARG A 163 -8.97 -2.74 -23.36
C ARG A 163 -7.76 -2.39 -24.20
N LEU A 164 -6.59 -2.34 -23.58
CA LEU A 164 -5.33 -2.00 -24.23
C LEU A 164 -4.40 -3.19 -24.16
N ARG A 165 -4.04 -3.77 -25.30
CA ARG A 165 -3.07 -4.87 -25.38
C ARG A 165 -1.69 -4.37 -24.95
N THR A 166 -1.04 -5.12 -24.06
CA THR A 166 0.24 -4.72 -23.45
C THR A 166 1.44 -5.52 -23.97
N ASP A 167 1.22 -6.46 -24.89
CA ASP A 167 2.25 -7.38 -25.38
C ASP A 167 3.47 -6.64 -25.99
N ALA A 168 3.20 -5.55 -26.72
CA ALA A 168 4.23 -4.73 -27.35
C ALA A 168 4.87 -3.70 -26.42
N TRP A 169 4.43 -3.61 -25.16
CA TRP A 169 4.90 -2.58 -24.23
C TRP A 169 6.14 -3.01 -23.44
N ARG A 170 6.56 -4.28 -23.56
CA ARG A 170 7.75 -4.76 -22.86
C ARG A 170 9.00 -4.08 -23.44
N ASP A 171 9.61 -3.22 -22.63
CA ASP A 171 10.86 -2.55 -22.96
C ASP A 171 12.06 -3.51 -22.78
N PRO A 172 12.87 -3.74 -23.84
CA PRO A 172 14.07 -4.58 -23.77
C PRO A 172 15.17 -4.00 -22.85
N HIS A 173 15.14 -2.71 -22.53
CA HIS A 173 16.08 -2.04 -21.63
C HIS A 173 15.50 -1.75 -20.25
N CYS A 174 14.37 -2.37 -19.89
CA CYS A 174 13.72 -2.13 -18.62
C CYS A 174 14.63 -2.51 -17.44
N ALA A 175 14.88 -1.56 -16.54
CA ALA A 175 15.67 -1.76 -15.31
C ALA A 175 15.08 -2.78 -14.31
N VAL A 176 13.88 -3.33 -14.59
CA VAL A 176 13.17 -4.27 -13.71
C VAL A 176 12.95 -5.63 -14.37
N CYS A 177 12.46 -5.69 -15.61
CA CYS A 177 12.17 -6.95 -16.31
C CYS A 177 12.99 -7.19 -17.59
N GLY A 178 13.98 -6.33 -17.85
CA GLY A 178 14.96 -6.50 -18.91
C GLY A 178 15.99 -7.59 -18.58
N PRO A 179 16.98 -7.81 -19.46
CA PRO A 179 17.97 -8.87 -19.32
C PRO A 179 18.97 -8.63 -18.17
N ASP A 180 19.19 -7.37 -17.78
CA ASP A 180 20.09 -6.96 -16.69
C ASP A 180 19.36 -6.03 -15.71
N PRO A 181 18.51 -6.58 -14.80
CA PRO A 181 17.68 -5.77 -13.92
C PRO A 181 18.46 -5.22 -12.72
N THR A 182 18.32 -3.93 -12.46
CA THR A 182 19.01 -3.23 -11.36
C THR A 182 18.11 -2.97 -10.14
N TYR A 183 16.79 -3.11 -10.28
CA TYR A 183 15.80 -2.94 -9.20
C TYR A 183 16.06 -1.68 -8.34
N PRO A 184 15.89 -0.48 -8.93
CA PRO A 184 16.33 0.77 -8.30
C PRO A 184 15.61 1.08 -6.98
N LEU A 185 14.32 0.76 -6.83
CA LEU A 185 13.58 1.01 -5.60
C LEU A 185 13.93 0.01 -4.50
N LEU A 186 14.17 -1.25 -4.85
CA LEU A 186 14.65 -2.25 -3.88
C LEU A 186 16.07 -1.95 -3.38
N SER A 187 16.87 -1.28 -4.19
CA SER A 187 18.25 -0.90 -3.86
C SER A 187 18.37 0.48 -3.20
N ALA A 188 17.27 1.24 -3.14
CA ALA A 188 17.27 2.58 -2.56
C ALA A 188 17.44 2.53 -1.03
N ARG A 189 18.16 3.53 -0.49
CA ARG A 189 18.20 3.76 0.96
C ARG A 189 16.87 4.33 1.44
N ALA A 190 16.42 3.93 2.63
CA ALA A 190 15.17 4.42 3.21
C ALA A 190 15.22 5.94 3.43
N GLU A 191 14.16 6.64 2.99
CA GLU A 191 13.92 8.05 3.29
C GLU A 191 13.48 8.22 4.76
N PRO A 192 14.04 9.18 5.52
CA PRO A 192 13.82 9.30 6.97
C PRO A 192 12.47 9.93 7.37
N ALA A 193 11.75 10.58 6.44
CA ALA A 193 10.43 11.16 6.71
C ALA A 193 9.60 11.24 5.42
N ILE A 194 8.29 10.98 5.53
CA ILE A 194 7.34 11.01 4.40
C ILE A 194 6.20 11.97 4.74
N VAL A 195 5.92 12.94 3.85
CA VAL A 195 4.73 13.78 3.96
C VAL A 195 3.52 12.98 3.48
N LEU A 196 2.48 12.90 4.31
CA LEU A 196 1.22 12.25 3.94
C LEU A 196 0.33 13.29 3.25
N CYS A 197 0.21 13.18 1.92
CA CYS A 197 -0.56 14.12 1.09
C CYS A 197 -1.98 14.33 1.62
N GLY A 198 -2.42 15.59 1.67
CA GLY A 198 -3.81 15.97 1.98
C GLY A 198 -4.20 15.88 3.47
N ARG A 199 -3.26 15.64 4.40
CA ARG A 199 -3.59 15.39 5.82
C ARG A 199 -2.84 16.23 6.84
N ASP A 200 -2.06 17.23 6.41
CA ASP A 200 -1.15 18.00 7.27
C ASP A 200 -0.43 17.09 8.29
N ALA A 201 0.14 16.01 7.77
CA ALA A 201 0.74 14.97 8.58
C ALA A 201 2.09 14.53 8.02
N ILE A 202 3.02 14.31 8.93
CA ILE A 202 4.36 13.81 8.65
C ILE A 202 4.53 12.46 9.31
N GLN A 203 4.93 11.46 8.54
CA GLN A 203 5.38 10.19 9.06
C GLN A 203 6.89 10.22 9.28
N ILE A 204 7.31 9.82 10.48
CA ILE A 204 8.71 9.76 10.89
C ILE A 204 9.01 8.38 11.46
N ARG A 205 10.25 7.89 11.28
CA ARG A 205 10.73 6.69 11.95
C ARG A 205 11.49 7.04 13.23
N ARG A 206 11.20 6.30 14.30
CA ARG A 206 11.93 6.29 15.57
C ARG A 206 12.28 4.85 15.95
N THR A 207 13.15 4.71 16.94
CA THR A 207 13.33 3.43 17.62
C THR A 207 11.99 2.98 18.17
N ALA A 208 11.62 1.72 17.98
CA ALA A 208 10.38 1.16 18.49
C ALA A 208 10.30 1.37 20.02
N PRO A 209 9.32 2.15 20.53
CA PRO A 209 9.20 2.38 21.96
C PRO A 209 8.38 1.27 22.64
N ASP A 210 8.54 1.15 23.94
CA ASP A 210 7.55 0.46 24.79
C ASP A 210 6.32 1.37 24.90
N LEU A 211 5.24 0.98 24.21
CA LEU A 211 3.99 1.75 24.17
C LEU A 211 3.34 1.89 25.55
N ASP A 212 3.45 0.88 26.42
CA ASP A 212 2.87 0.93 27.77
C ASP A 212 3.64 1.90 28.66
N ALA A 213 4.98 1.89 28.57
CA ALA A 213 5.81 2.85 29.27
C ALA A 213 5.54 4.29 28.81
N LEU A 214 5.43 4.49 27.50
CA LEU A 214 5.13 5.80 26.91
C LEU A 214 3.72 6.29 27.29
N ALA A 215 2.72 5.39 27.33
CA ALA A 215 1.37 5.73 27.78
C ALA A 215 1.36 6.22 29.23
N ARG A 216 2.11 5.56 30.13
CA ARG A 216 2.27 5.99 31.53
C ARG A 216 2.93 7.36 31.64
N GLN A 217 3.94 7.65 30.82
CA GLN A 217 4.61 8.95 30.77
C GLN A 217 3.66 10.07 30.28
N LEU A 218 2.84 9.78 29.27
CA LEU A 218 1.92 10.75 28.67
C LEU A 218 0.68 11.02 29.54
N GLY A 219 0.27 10.05 30.34
CA GLY A 219 -0.83 10.16 31.31
C GLY A 219 -2.13 10.66 30.67
N PRO A 220 -2.71 11.79 31.12
CA PRO A 220 -4.01 12.28 30.66
C PRO A 220 -4.02 12.75 29.19
N ARG A 221 -2.87 12.81 28.52
CA ARG A 221 -2.76 13.20 27.11
C ARG A 221 -3.10 12.07 26.15
N VAL A 222 -3.14 10.83 26.64
CA VAL A 222 -3.44 9.65 25.83
C VAL A 222 -4.89 9.69 25.40
N GLU A 223 -5.11 9.65 24.09
CA GLU A 223 -6.44 9.54 23.48
C GLU A 223 -6.83 8.08 23.25
N VAL A 224 -5.85 7.28 22.80
CA VAL A 224 -6.05 5.86 22.47
C VAL A 224 -4.79 5.09 22.83
N ALA A 225 -4.95 3.96 23.50
CA ALA A 225 -3.88 2.99 23.72
C ALA A 225 -4.43 1.58 23.49
N ASN A 226 -3.74 0.81 22.65
CA ASN A 226 -4.02 -0.62 22.45
C ASN A 226 -2.70 -1.35 22.12
N ALA A 227 -2.79 -2.66 21.88
CA ALA A 227 -1.61 -3.50 21.61
C ALA A 227 -0.83 -3.12 20.34
N TYR A 228 -1.37 -2.26 19.48
CA TYR A 228 -0.81 -1.94 18.16
C TYR A 228 -0.33 -0.49 18.04
N LEU A 229 -0.98 0.43 18.76
CA LEU A 229 -0.68 1.85 18.67
C LEU A 229 -0.98 2.60 19.97
N LEU A 230 -0.31 3.73 20.11
CA LEU A 230 -0.56 4.75 21.10
C LEU A 230 -0.80 6.09 20.41
N ARG A 231 -1.88 6.79 20.77
CA ARG A 231 -2.22 8.11 20.25
C ARG A 231 -2.36 9.11 21.37
N TRP A 232 -1.78 10.29 21.19
CA TRP A 232 -1.88 11.38 22.14
C TRP A 232 -1.84 12.73 21.43
N SER A 233 -2.25 13.77 22.15
CA SER A 233 -2.20 15.15 21.68
C SER A 233 -1.45 16.05 22.66
N ASP A 234 -0.70 17.02 22.12
CA ASP A 234 -0.10 18.11 22.89
C ASP A 234 -0.20 19.42 22.09
N GLY A 235 -1.10 20.29 22.54
CA GLY A 235 -1.46 21.52 21.83
C GLY A 235 -2.21 21.22 20.53
N ALA A 236 -1.75 21.81 19.44
CA ALA A 236 -2.35 21.62 18.11
C ALA A 236 -1.87 20.34 17.38
N LEU A 237 -0.88 19.64 17.95
CA LEU A 237 -0.28 18.46 17.33
C LEU A 237 -0.80 17.19 17.98
N ARG A 238 -1.03 16.19 17.14
CA ARG A 238 -1.43 14.84 17.53
C ARG A 238 -0.43 13.84 16.97
N ALA A 239 0.04 12.90 17.78
CA ALA A 239 0.87 11.82 17.31
C ALA A 239 0.20 10.47 17.48
N THR A 240 0.39 9.59 16.50
CA THR A 240 0.11 8.15 16.61
C THR A 240 1.42 7.40 16.45
N CYS A 241 1.86 6.72 17.50
CA CYS A 241 3.04 5.86 17.51
C CYS A 241 2.63 4.39 17.41
N PHE A 242 3.34 3.62 16.60
CA PHE A 242 3.11 2.20 16.38
C PHE A 242 4.22 1.35 17.01
N THR A 243 3.95 0.07 17.24
CA THR A 243 4.92 -0.88 17.81
C THR A 243 6.20 -1.05 16.99
N ASP A 244 6.16 -0.72 15.70
CA ASP A 244 7.33 -0.79 14.82
C ASP A 244 8.19 0.50 14.86
N GLY A 245 7.81 1.50 15.65
CA GLY A 245 8.53 2.77 15.75
C GLY A 245 8.14 3.79 14.68
N ARG A 246 7.11 3.52 13.85
CA ARG A 246 6.50 4.61 13.06
C ARG A 246 5.79 5.57 13.98
N VAL A 247 5.88 6.85 13.62
CA VAL A 247 5.12 7.92 14.26
C VAL A 247 4.51 8.78 13.17
N ILE A 248 3.19 8.95 13.22
CA ILE A 248 2.48 9.89 12.37
C ILE A 248 2.12 11.10 13.23
N VAL A 249 2.70 12.25 12.91
CA VAL A 249 2.41 13.53 13.55
C VAL A 249 1.44 14.30 12.65
N GLN A 250 0.26 14.60 13.15
CA GLN A 250 -0.81 15.35 12.49
C GLN A 250 -0.85 16.78 13.04
N GLY A 251 -1.25 17.73 12.19
CA GLY A 251 -1.31 19.16 12.50
C GLY A 251 -0.07 19.95 12.01
N THR A 252 0.76 19.35 11.14
CA THR A 252 1.89 20.03 10.51
C THR A 252 2.30 19.39 9.19
N ALA A 253 2.68 20.20 8.22
CA ALA A 253 3.36 19.79 7.00
C ALA A 253 4.90 20.00 7.08
N ASP A 254 5.41 20.50 8.21
CA ASP A 254 6.83 20.76 8.43
C ASP A 254 7.48 19.58 9.15
N ALA A 255 8.38 18.90 8.44
CA ALA A 255 9.11 17.77 8.99
C ALA A 255 10.03 18.15 10.18
N ALA A 256 10.50 19.38 10.28
CA ALA A 256 11.27 19.85 11.43
C ALA A 256 10.40 19.98 12.68
N VAL A 257 9.18 20.52 12.53
CA VAL A 257 8.18 20.59 13.61
C VAL A 257 7.80 19.19 14.09
N ALA A 258 7.52 18.28 13.16
CA ALA A 258 7.19 16.91 13.49
C ALA A 258 8.34 16.17 14.18
N ARG A 259 9.61 16.39 13.75
CA ARG A 259 10.79 15.83 14.43
C ARG A 259 10.93 16.35 15.86
N ALA A 260 10.88 17.66 16.05
CA ALA A 260 10.98 18.28 17.37
C ALA A 260 9.86 17.79 18.31
N PHE A 261 8.66 17.58 17.79
CA PHE A 261 7.55 17.00 18.55
C PHE A 261 7.86 15.56 19.00
N CYS A 262 8.37 14.72 18.10
CA CYS A 262 8.77 13.36 18.42
C CYS A 262 9.90 13.33 19.46
N ASP A 263 10.96 14.12 19.27
CA ASP A 263 12.14 14.13 20.15
C ASP A 263 11.76 14.50 21.60
N ARG A 264 10.81 15.43 21.77
CA ARG A 264 10.29 15.80 23.09
C ARG A 264 9.67 14.64 23.87
N TRP A 265 9.05 13.68 23.18
CA TRP A 265 8.26 12.61 23.82
C TRP A 265 8.92 11.23 23.72
N LEU A 266 9.75 11.01 22.71
CA LEU A 266 10.31 9.70 22.38
C LEU A 266 11.84 9.62 22.58
N GLY A 267 12.51 10.74 22.85
CA GLY A 267 13.97 10.81 22.97
C GLY A 267 14.65 10.94 21.62
#